data_AF-A0A929U8G1-F1
#
_entry.id   AF-A0A929U8G1-F1
#
_cell.length_a   1.000
_cell.length_b   1.000
_cell.length_c   1.000
_cell.angle_alpha   90.00
_cell.angle_beta   90.00
_cell.angle_gamma   90.00
#
_symmetry.space_group_name_H-M   'P 1'
#
loop_
_entity.id
_entity.type
_entity.pdbx_description
1 polymer ?
#
loop_
_entity_poly.entity_id
_entity_poly.type
_entity_poly.pdbx_seq_one_letter_code
_entity_poly.pdbx_strand_id
1 'polypeptide(L)' 'MNPILLATLVVAIVGIVIGFVLGFANIKLHVDVDEKEAQILEALPGNNCGGCGYAGCSGLAAAIAKGEAPVN' A
#
# COMPACT_ATOMS: atom_id res chain seq x y z
N MET A 1 29.12 31.89 10.66
CA MET A 1 27.95 31.03 10.37
C MET A 1 27.13 30.89 11.64
N ASN A 2 25.85 31.28 11.63
CA ASN A 2 24.99 31.10 12.80
C ASN A 2 24.54 29.61 12.85
N PRO A 3 24.94 28.84 13.88
CA PRO A 3 24.66 27.40 13.95
C PRO A 3 23.16 27.08 13.91
N ILE A 4 22.32 27.98 14.40
CA ILE A 4 20.86 27.84 14.36
C ILE A 4 20.38 27.88 12.90
N LEU A 5 20.81 28.87 12.13
CA LEU A 5 20.47 29.00 10.71
C LEU A 5 20.96 27.80 9.88
N LEU A 6 22.16 27.30 10.17
CA LEU A 6 22.70 26.10 9.50
C LEU A 6 21.83 24.87 9.78
N ALA A 7 21.49 24.63 11.05
CA ALA A 7 20.66 23.50 11.45
C ALA A 7 19.27 23.56 10.81
N THR A 8 18.63 24.74 10.81
CA THR A 8 17.32 24.94 10.18
C THR A 8 17.36 24.64 8.69
N LEU A 9 18.39 25.11 7.98
CA LEU A 9 18.52 24.92 6.53
C LEU A 9 18.73 23.44 6.17
N VAL A 10 19.53 22.72 6.94
CA VAL A 10 19.76 21.28 6.74
C VAL A 10 18.46 20.49 6.93
N VAL A 11 17.72 20.74 8.02
CA VAL A 11 16.45 20.06 8.28
C VAL A 11 15.41 20.37 7.20
N ALA A 12 15.33 21.64 6.77
CA ALA A 12 14.41 22.04 5.72
C ALA A 12 14.69 21.31 4.40
N ILE A 13 15.95 21.23 3.97
CA ILE A 13 16.34 20.54 2.74
C ILE A 13 16.02 19.05 2.83
N VAL A 14 16.39 18.39 3.94
CA VAL A 14 16.11 16.96 4.14
C VAL A 14 14.61 16.69 4.11
N GLY A 15 13.81 17.53 4.78
CA GLY A 15 12.35 17.42 4.78
C GLY A 15 11.76 17.55 3.37
N ILE A 16 12.26 18.50 2.57
CA ILE A 16 11.84 18.68 1.17
C ILE A 16 12.19 17.44 0.34
N VAL A 17 13.41 16.92 0.45
CA VAL A 17 13.84 15.74 -0.32
C VAL A 17 12.98 14.53 0.04
N ILE A 18 12.80 14.25 1.32
CA ILE A 18 11.98 13.12 1.79
C ILE A 18 10.52 13.30 1.33
N GLY A 19 9.96 14.50 1.50
CA GLY A 19 8.59 14.80 1.08
C GLY A 19 8.39 14.58 -0.42
N PHE A 20 9.33 15.01 -1.26
CA PHE A 20 9.27 14.78 -2.71
C PHE A 20 9.33 13.29 -3.05
N VAL A 21 10.24 12.54 -2.43
CA VAL A 21 10.38 11.10 -2.69
C VAL A 21 9.11 10.35 -2.31
N LEU A 22 8.56 10.62 -1.12
CA LEU A 22 7.33 9.97 -0.66
C LEU A 22 6.12 10.39 -1.48
N GLY A 23 6.01 11.67 -1.84
CA GLY A 23 4.93 12.16 -2.70
C GLY A 23 4.95 11.54 -4.09
N PHE A 24 6.14 11.42 -4.69
CA PHE A 24 6.30 10.74 -5.98
C PHE A 24 6.00 9.24 -5.86
N ALA A 25 6.49 8.58 -4.82
CA ALA A 25 6.22 7.17 -4.57
C ALA A 25 4.71 6.91 -4.40
N ASN A 26 3.99 7.79 -3.68
CA ASN A 26 2.54 7.67 -3.52
C ASN A 26 1.80 7.71 -4.86
N ILE A 27 2.17 8.62 -5.76
CA ILE A 27 1.52 8.71 -7.08
C ILE A 27 1.94 7.54 -7.97
N LYS A 28 3.22 7.18 -7.95
CA LYS A 28 3.77 6.18 -8.88
C LYS A 28 3.44 4.73 -8.49
N LEU A 29 3.33 4.46 -7.20
CA LEU A 29 3.01 3.15 -6.64
C LEU A 29 1.55 3.06 -6.19
N HIS A 30 0.71 4.05 -6.53
CA HIS A 30 -0.73 3.93 -6.33
C HIS A 30 -1.25 2.76 -7.16
N VAL A 31 -1.97 1.86 -6.49
CA VAL A 31 -2.68 0.76 -7.14
C VAL A 31 -4.15 1.02 -6.87
N ASP A 32 -4.93 1.21 -7.95
CA ASP A 32 -6.37 1.29 -7.85
C ASP A 32 -6.92 -0.01 -7.27
N VAL A 33 -7.69 0.09 -6.19
CA VAL A 33 -8.33 -1.05 -5.54
C VAL A 33 -9.68 -1.27 -6.20
N ASP A 34 -9.92 -2.47 -6.73
CA ASP A 34 -11.23 -2.86 -7.23
C ASP A 34 -12.21 -2.93 -6.05
N GLU A 35 -13.32 -2.20 -6.14
CA GLU A 35 -14.33 -2.13 -5.09
C GLU A 35 -14.92 -3.51 -4.77
N LYS A 36 -15.00 -4.41 -5.75
CA LYS A 36 -15.40 -5.81 -5.52
C LYS A 36 -14.34 -6.58 -4.75
N GLU A 37 -13.06 -6.41 -5.09
CA GLU A 37 -11.96 -7.06 -4.34
C GLU A 37 -11.98 -6.62 -2.89
N ALA A 38 -12.18 -5.32 -2.62
CA ALA A 38 -12.27 -4.79 -1.26
C ALA A 38 -13.43 -5.42 -0.47
N GLN A 39 -14.63 -5.49 -1.07
CA GLN A 39 -15.79 -6.13 -0.44
C GLN A 39 -15.58 -7.62 -0.16
N ILE A 40 -14.94 -8.34 -1.10
CA ILE A 40 -14.62 -9.76 -0.90
C ILE A 40 -13.59 -9.91 0.22
N LEU A 41 -12.56 -9.04 0.26
CA LEU A 41 -11.54 -9.07 1.30
C LEU A 41 -12.11 -8.82 2.69
N GLU A 42 -13.08 -7.92 2.83
CA GLU A 42 -13.79 -7.68 4.09
C GLU A 42 -14.64 -8.90 4.53
N ALA A 43 -15.12 -9.69 3.58
CA ALA A 43 -15.83 -10.93 3.87
C ALA A 43 -14.91 -12.11 4.21
N LEU A 44 -13.60 -12.01 3.93
CA LEU A 44 -12.62 -13.04 4.24
C LEU A 44 -12.11 -12.93 5.68
N PRO A 45 -11.67 -14.06 6.29
CA PRO A 45 -11.24 -14.09 7.69
C PRO A 45 -9.98 -13.25 7.99
N GLY A 46 -9.21 -12.86 6.97
CA GLY A 46 -8.01 -12.02 7.14
C GLY A 46 -6.81 -12.70 7.80
N ASN A 47 -6.91 -13.99 8.14
CA ASN A 47 -5.85 -14.73 8.84
C ASN A 47 -4.62 -15.07 7.96
N ASN A 48 -4.68 -14.88 6.64
CA ASN A 48 -3.57 -15.13 5.70
C ASN A 48 -2.90 -16.51 5.87
N CYS A 49 -3.69 -17.55 6.17
CA CYS A 49 -3.19 -18.88 6.50
C CYS A 49 -2.74 -19.73 5.30
N GLY A 50 -3.04 -19.30 4.07
CA GLY A 50 -2.65 -20.00 2.83
C GLY A 50 -3.44 -21.27 2.50
N GLY A 51 -4.46 -21.64 3.28
CA GLY A 51 -5.26 -22.85 3.04
C GLY A 51 -6.02 -22.85 1.71
N CYS A 52 -6.26 -21.66 1.13
CA CYS A 52 -6.86 -21.48 -0.19
C CYS A 52 -5.86 -21.58 -1.36
N GLY A 53 -4.57 -21.76 -1.10
CA GLY A 53 -3.52 -21.80 -2.13
C GLY A 53 -3.03 -20.44 -2.64
N TYR A 54 -3.56 -19.33 -2.10
CA TYR A 54 -3.09 -17.96 -2.39
C TYR A 54 -2.18 -17.42 -1.28
N ALA A 55 -1.28 -16.50 -1.63
CA ALA A 55 -0.30 -15.92 -0.70
C ALA A 55 -0.93 -15.17 0.49
N GLY A 56 -2.21 -14.79 0.40
CA GLY A 56 -2.96 -14.13 1.46
C GLY A 56 -4.44 -13.96 1.09
N CYS A 57 -5.23 -13.47 2.04
CA CYS A 57 -6.65 -13.19 1.84
C CYS A 57 -6.88 -12.14 0.75
N SER A 58 -6.02 -11.12 0.63
CA SER A 58 -6.07 -10.16 -0.49
C SER A 58 -5.82 -10.82 -1.84
N GLY A 59 -4.86 -11.75 -1.91
CA GLY A 59 -4.60 -12.53 -3.13
C GLY A 59 -5.79 -13.41 -3.53
N LEU A 60 -6.45 -14.05 -2.55
CA LEU A 60 -7.69 -14.79 -2.80
C LEU A 60 -8.83 -13.86 -3.24
N ALA A 61 -9.01 -12.71 -2.57
CA ALA A 61 -10.04 -11.73 -2.92
C ALA A 61 -9.88 -11.21 -4.35
N ALA A 62 -8.64 -10.90 -4.75
CA ALA A 62 -8.31 -10.48 -6.11
C ALA A 62 -8.64 -11.56 -7.14
N ALA A 63 -8.31 -12.83 -6.83
CA ALA A 63 -8.61 -13.96 -7.71
C ALA A 63 -10.12 -14.24 -7.82
N ILE A 64 -10.87 -14.12 -6.72
CA ILE A 64 -12.33 -14.24 -6.73
C ILE A 64 -12.95 -13.09 -7.54
N ALA A 65 -12.50 -11.85 -7.35
CA ALA A 65 -13.00 -10.69 -8.11
C ALA A 65 -12.79 -10.85 -9.63
N LYS A 66 -11.70 -11.51 -10.03
CA LYS A 66 -11.37 -11.86 -11.43
C LYS A 66 -12.05 -13.13 -11.95
N GLY A 67 -12.74 -13.89 -11.10
CA GLY A 67 -13.35 -15.17 -11.46
C GLY A 67 -12.36 -16.32 -11.63
N GLU A 68 -11.13 -16.17 -11.14
CA GLU A 68 -10.04 -17.15 -11.18
C GLU A 68 -10.08 -18.12 -9.98
N ALA A 69 -10.74 -17.72 -8.89
CA ALA A 69 -10.97 -18.53 -7.71
C ALA A 69 -12.47 -18.68 -7.42
N PRO A 70 -12.90 -19.84 -6.89
CA PRO A 70 -14.30 -20.05 -6.56
C PRO A 70 -14.64 -19.45 -5.18
N VAL A 71 -15.94 -19.17 -4.94
CA VAL A 71 -16.48 -18.47 -3.75
C VAL A 71 -16.95 -19.42 -2.62
N ASN A 72 -16.67 -20.71 -2.75
CA ASN A 72 -17.25 -21.80 -1.97
C ASN A 72 -16.41 -22.27 -0.78
#